data_AF-A0A2M7B3G7-F1
#
_entry.id   AF-A0A2M7B3G7-F1
#
_cell.length_a   1.000
_cell.length_b   1.000
_cell.length_c   1.000
_cell.angle_alpha   90.00
_cell.angle_beta   90.00
_cell.angle_gamma   90.00
#
_symmetry.space_group_name_H-M   'P 1'
#
loop_
_entity.id
_entity.type
_entity.pdbx_description
1 polymer ?
#
loop_
_entity_poly.entity_id
_entity_poly.type
_entity_poly.pdbx_seq_one_letter_code
_entity_poly.pdbx_strand_id
1 'polypeptide(L)'
;MGLGADPRVRKSAEYLMGLVRDNGWLCAVSPELGKWRGPGRKDDPCPYANLVMLKALAQTEWRDSPAVRAGAETALSLWTESQSRHPYMFYMGNDFRKLKAPLIWYDLLHVLA
;
A
#
# COMPACT_ATOMS: atom_id res chain seq x y z
N MET A 1 -1.17 12.79 -21.45
CA MET A 1 -2.34 13.58 -21.01
C MET A 1 -2.90 12.91 -19.76
N GLY A 2 -3.20 13.65 -18.69
CA GLY A 2 -3.68 13.09 -17.43
C GLY A 2 -4.23 14.18 -16.49
N LEU A 3 -4.88 13.80 -15.40
CA LEU A 3 -5.55 14.71 -14.46
C LEU A 3 -4.64 15.19 -13.31
N GLY A 4 -3.31 15.12 -13.45
CA GLY A 4 -2.38 15.45 -12.36
C GLY A 4 -2.46 16.90 -11.87
N ALA A 5 -2.86 17.83 -12.75
CA ALA A 5 -3.06 19.24 -12.39
C ALA A 5 -4.48 19.54 -11.86
N ASP A 6 -5.40 18.57 -11.88
CA ASP A 6 -6.75 18.77 -11.37
C ASP A 6 -6.71 18.91 -9.84
N PRO A 7 -7.21 20.02 -9.26
CA PRO A 7 -7.20 20.25 -7.82
C PRO A 7 -7.86 19.13 -7.01
N ARG A 8 -8.85 18.42 -7.59
CA ARG A 8 -9.54 17.30 -6.92
C ARG A 8 -8.63 16.08 -6.80
N VAL A 9 -7.83 15.80 -7.82
CA VAL A 9 -6.84 14.71 -7.80
C VAL A 9 -5.74 15.04 -6.80
N ARG A 10 -5.22 16.28 -6.85
CA ARG A 10 -4.22 16.77 -5.89
C ARG A 10 -4.70 16.62 -4.45
N LYS A 11 -5.89 17.14 -4.14
CA LYS A 11 -6.51 17.06 -2.80
C LYS A 11 -6.70 15.61 -2.34
N SER A 12 -7.07 14.71 -3.25
CA SER A 12 -7.25 13.29 -2.93
C SER A 12 -5.91 12.62 -2.60
N ALA A 13 -4.86 12.91 -3.36
CA ALA A 13 -3.52 12.40 -3.10
C ALA A 13 -2.97 12.92 -1.76
N GLU A 14 -3.14 14.21 -1.45
CA GLU A 14 -2.77 14.80 -0.16
C GLU A 14 -3.50 14.12 1.01
N TYR A 15 -4.81 13.91 0.90
CA TYR A 15 -5.60 13.21 1.91
C TYR A 15 -5.10 11.77 2.12
N LEU A 16 -4.92 11.01 1.04
CA LEU A 16 -4.45 9.62 1.12
C LEU A 16 -3.02 9.52 1.67
N MET A 17 -2.14 10.47 1.32
CA MET A 17 -0.80 10.56 1.87
C MET A 17 -0.84 10.75 3.39
N GLY A 18 -1.77 11.57 3.89
CA GLY A 18 -1.97 11.79 5.32
C GLY A 18 -2.46 10.57 6.12
N LEU A 19 -2.86 9.47 5.45
CA LEU A 19 -3.26 8.22 6.11
C LEU A 19 -2.06 7.31 6.45
N VAL A 20 -0.84 7.70 6.09
CA VAL A 20 0.37 6.94 6.36
C VAL A 20 0.62 6.78 7.87
N ARG A 21 1.19 5.65 8.27
CA ARG A 21 1.72 5.38 9.61
C ARG A 21 3.22 5.09 9.54
N ASP A 22 3.84 4.89 10.70
CA ASP A 22 5.27 4.52 10.79
C ASP A 22 5.62 3.26 9.98
N ASN A 23 4.65 2.35 9.83
CA ASN A 23 4.76 1.14 9.00
C ASN A 23 3.96 1.24 7.70
N GLY A 24 3.86 2.41 7.09
CA GLY A 24 3.21 2.59 5.79
C GLY A 24 1.69 2.63 5.87
N TRP A 25 1.01 2.12 4.84
CA TRP A 25 -0.46 2.17 4.76
C TRP A 25 -1.13 0.86 5.19
N LEU A 26 -2.26 1.01 5.89
CA LEU A 26 -3.23 -0.04 6.16
C LEU A 26 -4.48 0.11 5.28
N CYS A 27 -5.40 -0.85 5.38
CA CYS A 27 -6.77 -0.67 4.91
C CYS A 27 -7.49 0.36 5.80
N ALA A 28 -7.39 1.64 5.43
CA ALA A 28 -8.20 2.69 6.05
C ALA A 28 -9.66 2.51 5.63
N VAL A 29 -10.54 2.42 6.61
CA VAL A 29 -11.98 2.23 6.42
C VAL A 29 -12.72 3.56 6.53
N SER A 30 -13.87 3.67 5.86
CA SER A 30 -14.66 4.88 5.96
C SER A 30 -15.42 4.92 7.31
N PRO A 31 -15.61 6.12 7.90
CA PRO A 31 -16.33 6.27 9.17
C PRO A 31 -17.76 5.70 9.16
N GLU A 32 -18.39 5.65 7.98
CA GLU A 32 -19.73 5.11 7.75
C GLU A 32 -19.84 3.61 8.08
N LEU A 33 -18.71 2.89 8.12
CA LEU A 33 -18.65 1.46 8.50
C LEU A 33 -18.55 1.23 10.02
N GLY A 34 -18.67 2.30 10.82
CA GLY A 34 -18.79 2.23 12.28
C GLY A 34 -17.53 1.68 12.97
N LYS A 35 -17.67 0.55 13.68
CA LYS A 35 -16.58 -0.04 14.48
C LYS A 35 -15.68 -1.01 13.70
N TRP A 36 -16.07 -1.38 12.48
CA TRP A 36 -15.23 -2.24 11.63
C TRP A 36 -13.97 -1.47 11.26
N ARG A 37 -12.78 -2.07 11.39
CA ARG A 37 -11.48 -1.42 11.15
C ARG A 37 -10.76 -1.95 9.91
N GLY A 38 -11.47 -2.68 9.07
CA GLY A 38 -10.88 -3.35 7.93
C GLY A 38 -10.38 -4.75 8.28
N PRO A 39 -9.90 -5.49 7.28
CA PRO A 39 -9.24 -6.75 7.51
C PRO A 39 -7.87 -6.55 8.17
N GLY A 40 -7.49 -7.48 9.04
CA GLY A 40 -6.15 -7.55 9.62
C GLY A 40 -6.02 -7.11 11.05
N ARG A 41 -4.80 -7.25 11.57
CA ARG A 41 -4.45 -6.76 12.91
C ARG A 41 -4.39 -5.24 12.87
N LYS A 42 -4.74 -4.62 14.00
CA LYS A 42 -4.84 -3.15 14.12
C LYS A 42 -3.55 -2.43 13.75
N ASP A 43 -2.42 -3.06 14.06
CA ASP A 43 -1.09 -2.46 13.96
C ASP A 43 -0.30 -3.03 12.78
N ASP A 44 -0.87 -3.96 12.00
CA ASP A 44 -0.22 -4.48 10.80
C ASP A 44 -0.42 -3.51 9.61
N PRO A 45 0.59 -3.38 8.73
CA PRO A 45 0.36 -2.77 7.43
C PRO A 45 -0.54 -3.65 6.58
N CYS A 46 -1.20 -3.06 5.58
CA CYS A 46 -1.82 -3.83 4.51
C CYS A 46 -0.88 -3.85 3.30
N PRO A 47 -0.29 -5.01 2.93
CA PRO A 47 0.66 -5.09 1.83
C PRO A 47 0.12 -4.54 0.51
N TYR A 48 -1.15 -4.85 0.21
CA TYR A 48 -1.80 -4.38 -1.01
C TYR A 48 -2.09 -2.88 -0.99
N ALA A 49 -2.66 -2.37 0.10
CA ALA A 49 -2.92 -0.93 0.25
C ALA A 49 -1.62 -0.13 0.16
N ASN A 50 -0.56 -0.61 0.83
CA ASN A 50 0.76 -0.01 0.77
C ASN A 50 1.33 0.00 -0.66
N LEU A 51 1.23 -1.11 -1.39
CA LEU A 51 1.70 -1.19 -2.78
C LEU A 51 0.96 -0.20 -3.70
N VAL A 52 -0.37 -0.16 -3.67
CA VAL A 52 -1.13 0.74 -4.56
C VAL A 52 -0.92 2.21 -4.20
N MET A 53 -0.71 2.52 -2.92
CA MET A 53 -0.36 3.88 -2.47
C MET A 53 1.01 4.32 -2.98
N LEU A 54 2.01 3.44 -2.91
CA LEU A 54 3.34 3.70 -3.49
C LEU A 54 3.25 3.96 -5.00
N LYS A 55 2.51 3.12 -5.74
CA LYS A 55 2.32 3.30 -7.18
C LYS A 55 1.60 4.62 -7.51
N ALA A 56 0.58 4.98 -6.74
CA ALA A 56 -0.14 6.23 -6.93
C ALA A 56 0.77 7.45 -6.68
N LEU A 57 1.47 7.47 -5.55
CA LEU A 57 2.31 8.62 -5.15
C LEU A 57 3.60 8.73 -5.98
N ALA A 58 4.11 7.64 -6.54
CA ALA A 58 5.23 7.66 -7.47
C ALA A 58 4.95 8.51 -8.73
N GLN A 59 3.68 8.70 -9.09
CA GLN A 59 3.23 9.51 -10.23
C GLN A 59 2.98 10.99 -9.86
N THR A 60 3.29 11.40 -8.63
CA THR A 60 3.01 12.74 -8.09
C THR A 60 4.30 13.47 -7.70
N GLU A 61 4.19 14.75 -7.35
CA GLU A 61 5.31 15.52 -6.80
C GLU A 61 5.78 15.04 -5.41
N TRP A 62 4.99 14.23 -4.71
CA TRP A 62 5.33 13.71 -3.37
C TRP A 62 6.07 12.38 -3.39
N ARG A 63 6.53 11.91 -4.56
CA ARG A 63 7.27 10.64 -4.71
C ARG A 63 8.47 10.50 -3.79
N ASP A 64 9.09 11.60 -3.37
CA ASP A 64 10.26 11.60 -2.49
C ASP A 64 9.91 12.04 -1.05
N SER A 65 8.62 12.07 -0.70
CA SER A 65 8.14 12.46 0.63
C SER A 65 8.50 11.43 1.72
N PRO A 66 8.55 11.85 3.00
CA PRO A 66 8.71 10.92 4.13
C PRO A 66 7.66 9.79 4.15
N ALA A 67 6.43 10.09 3.74
CA ALA A 67 5.35 9.10 3.66
C ALA A 67 5.67 7.98 2.66
N VAL A 68 6.14 8.34 1.46
CA VAL A 68 6.55 7.35 0.44
C VAL A 68 7.75 6.55 0.93
N ARG A 69 8.71 7.19 1.61
CA ARG A 69 9.85 6.48 2.22
C ARG A 69 9.39 5.44 3.25
N ALA A 70 8.48 5.79 4.16
CA ALA A 70 7.94 4.84 5.14
C ALA A 70 7.21 3.66 4.47
N GLY A 71 6.43 3.92 3.42
CA GLY A 71 5.80 2.87 2.63
C GLY A 71 6.81 1.97 1.90
N ALA A 72 7.88 2.54 1.35
CA ALA A 72 8.92 1.79 0.65
C ALA A 72 9.71 0.88 1.61
N GLU A 73 10.11 1.40 2.78
CA GLU A 73 10.74 0.61 3.85
C GLU A 73 9.81 -0.51 4.34
N THR A 74 8.51 -0.24 4.42
CA THR A 74 7.51 -1.26 4.76
C THR A 74 7.46 -2.35 3.70
N ALA A 75 7.42 -2.00 2.41
CA ALA A 75 7.43 -2.97 1.33
C ALA A 75 8.71 -3.82 1.33
N LEU A 76 9.87 -3.21 1.58
CA LEU A 76 11.16 -3.90 1.66
C LEU A 76 11.25 -4.84 2.87
N SER A 77 10.74 -4.40 4.03
CA SER A 77 10.69 -5.22 5.24
C SER A 77 9.80 -6.44 5.02
N LEU A 78 8.61 -6.22 4.46
CA LEU A 78 7.67 -7.28 4.11
C LEU A 78 8.27 -8.28 3.12
N TRP A 79 9.03 -7.81 2.11
CA TRP A 79 9.77 -8.67 1.21
C TRP A 79 10.85 -9.49 1.93
N THR A 80 11.69 -8.83 2.73
CA THR A 80 12.82 -9.45 3.44
C THR A 80 12.34 -10.53 4.42
N GLU A 81 11.22 -10.26 5.10
CA GLU A 81 10.64 -11.16 6.10
C GLU A 81 9.58 -12.11 5.52
N SER A 82 9.37 -12.13 4.22
CA SER A 82 8.21 -12.80 3.59
C SER A 82 8.09 -14.30 3.85
N GLN A 83 9.17 -14.97 4.27
CA GLN A 83 9.16 -16.39 4.64
C GLN A 83 8.71 -16.66 6.08
N SER A 84 8.74 -15.66 6.95
CA SER A 84 8.45 -15.79 8.39
C SER A 84 7.29 -14.89 8.86
N ARG A 85 7.12 -13.73 8.23
CA ARG A 85 6.10 -12.73 8.57
C ARG A 85 4.90 -12.89 7.65
N HIS A 86 3.73 -13.08 8.25
CA HIS A 86 2.46 -13.26 7.52
C HIS A 86 1.44 -12.19 7.92
N PRO A 87 1.49 -10.98 7.31
CA PRO A 87 0.43 -10.00 7.47
C PRO A 87 -0.91 -10.60 7.05
N TYR A 88 -1.96 -10.30 7.81
CA TYR A 88 -3.27 -10.97 7.68
C TYR A 88 -3.82 -10.99 6.24
N MET A 89 -4.31 -12.17 5.81
CA MET A 89 -4.79 -12.51 4.45
C MET A 89 -3.79 -12.35 3.29
N PHE A 90 -2.65 -11.71 3.50
CA PHE A 90 -1.59 -11.52 2.51
C PHE A 90 -0.37 -12.37 2.87
N TYR A 91 -0.58 -13.69 2.99
CA TYR A 91 0.51 -14.65 3.18
C TYR A 91 1.57 -14.41 2.11
N MET A 92 2.71 -13.84 2.49
CA MET A 92 3.83 -13.58 1.60
C MET A 92 4.69 -14.82 1.33
N GLY A 93 4.06 -16.01 1.38
CA GLY A 93 4.72 -17.29 1.22
C GLY A 93 4.98 -17.64 -0.25
N ASN A 94 4.79 -18.92 -0.58
CA ASN A 94 5.05 -19.46 -1.92
C ASN A 94 4.16 -18.84 -3.00
N ASP A 95 2.92 -18.52 -2.66
CA ASP A 95 1.94 -17.99 -3.61
C ASP A 95 2.19 -16.53 -4.00
N PHE A 96 2.80 -15.74 -3.12
CA PHE A 96 3.25 -14.39 -3.45
C PHE A 96 4.37 -14.40 -4.50
N ARG A 97 5.24 -15.41 -4.47
CA ARG A 97 6.37 -15.56 -5.43
C ARG A 97 5.96 -16.11 -6.79
N LYS A 98 4.70 -16.54 -6.96
CA LYS A 98 4.18 -16.97 -8.26
C LYS A 98 3.88 -15.75 -9.13
N LEU A 99 4.29 -15.80 -10.39
CA LEU A 99 3.91 -14.79 -11.37
C LEU A 99 2.41 -14.91 -11.65
N LYS A 100 1.65 -13.84 -11.40
CA LYS A 100 0.20 -13.81 -11.60
C LYS A 100 -0.17 -12.55 -12.39
N ALA A 101 -0.89 -12.74 -13.48
CA ALA A 101 -1.46 -11.66 -14.28
C ALA A 101 -2.99 -11.80 -14.31
N PRO A 102 -3.74 -10.69 -14.44
CA PRO A 102 -3.29 -9.29 -14.47
C PRO A 102 -2.85 -8.76 -13.09
N LEU A 103 -2.30 -7.53 -13.03
CA LEU A 103 -1.76 -6.86 -11.83
C LEU A 103 -2.88 -6.44 -10.83
N ILE A 104 -3.66 -7.41 -10.36
CA ILE A 104 -4.79 -7.21 -9.44
C ILE A 104 -4.42 -7.64 -8.02
N TRP A 105 -3.66 -8.72 -7.88
CA TRP A 105 -3.34 -9.30 -6.58
C TRP A 105 -2.03 -8.76 -6.02
N TYR A 106 -1.83 -8.94 -4.72
CA TYR A 106 -0.52 -8.70 -4.11
C TYR A 106 0.37 -9.92 -4.38
N ASP A 107 1.23 -9.81 -5.39
CA ASP A 107 2.18 -10.83 -5.82
C ASP A 107 3.47 -10.18 -6.35
N LEU A 108 4.48 -11.02 -6.57
CA LEU A 108 5.82 -10.60 -7.00
C LEU A 108 5.78 -9.82 -8.33
N LEU A 109 4.92 -10.21 -9.27
CA LEU A 109 4.82 -9.51 -10.56
C LEU A 109 4.24 -8.12 -10.34
N HIS A 110 3.20 -7.99 -9.52
CA HIS A 110 2.61 -6.68 -9.21
C HIS A 110 3.57 -5.75 -8.46
N VAL A 111 4.38 -6.28 -7.54
CA VAL A 111 5.36 -5.48 -6.79
C VAL A 111 6.48 -4.93 -7.70
N LEU A 112 6.94 -5.72 -8.67
CA LEU A 112 8.07 -5.35 -9.54
C LEU A 112 7.69 -4.53 -10.78
N ALA A 113 6.39 -4.45 -11.12
CA ALA A 113 5.88 -3.76 -12.30
C ALA A 113 5.58 -2.28 -12.10
#